data_AF-A0A956ESR3-F1
#
_entry.id   AF-A0A956ESR3-F1
#
_cell.length_a   1.000
_cell.length_b   1.000
_cell.length_c   1.000
_cell.angle_alpha   90.00
_cell.angle_beta   90.00
_cell.angle_gamma   90.00
#
_symmetry.space_group_name_H-M   'P 1'
#
loop_
_entity.id
_entity.type
_entity.pdbx_description
1 polymer ?
#
loop_
_entity_poly.entity_id
_entity_poly.type
_entity_poly.pdbx_seq_one_letter_code
_entity_poly.pdbx_strand_id
1 'polypeptide(L)'
;PTGFESFISRVLLLERLREVNALLGFTRIESTSDGGGQRTRRAPIGRTSPTWVPATQVHGEGIFVEFSEKALVDWENVPAALSQEAELRRGHRGWRARRGLDPNSDFPGIRFALLHTIAHLLIRELALDCGYNAASIRERVYADTSDGKSQAGILIYTAAADSDGTLGGLVDLGKPANLGRLLRQALDRSRVCASDPLCAEHNPRTDSSLHAASCHACSFVSETSCECGNRYLDRALVVPTLQVTGAAFFTGT
;
A
#
# COMPACT_ATOMS: atom_id res chain seq x y z
N PRO A 1 11.56 9.15 -12.24
CA PRO A 1 12.65 9.42 -11.27
C PRO A 1 13.96 8.89 -11.84
N THR A 2 15.09 9.49 -11.49
CA THR A 2 16.38 9.12 -12.10
C THR A 2 16.71 7.65 -11.85
N GLY A 3 16.87 6.86 -12.93
CA GLY A 3 17.18 5.42 -12.89
C GLY A 3 15.96 4.49 -12.86
N PHE A 4 14.74 5.02 -12.97
CA PHE A 4 13.49 4.26 -12.94
C PHE A 4 12.54 4.63 -14.10
N GLU A 5 13.05 5.26 -15.15
CA GLU A 5 12.28 5.76 -16.29
C GLU A 5 11.53 4.66 -17.05
N SER A 6 12.05 3.42 -17.04
CA SER A 6 11.37 2.25 -17.64
C SER A 6 10.16 1.76 -16.83
N PHE A 7 10.12 2.06 -15.53
CA PHE A 7 9.11 1.56 -14.60
C PHE A 7 8.08 2.62 -14.22
N ILE A 8 8.46 3.91 -14.21
CA ILE A 8 7.63 5.02 -13.77
C ILE A 8 7.41 6.00 -14.91
N SER A 9 6.16 6.09 -15.35
CA SER A 9 5.71 6.95 -16.45
C SER A 9 5.71 8.42 -16.06
N ARG A 10 5.23 8.74 -14.85
CA ARG A 10 5.03 10.12 -14.42
C ARG A 10 5.06 10.25 -12.90
N VAL A 11 5.51 11.41 -12.43
CA VAL A 11 5.42 11.81 -11.02
C VAL A 11 4.78 13.19 -10.98
N LEU A 12 3.72 13.34 -10.18
CA LEU A 12 3.06 14.62 -9.93
C LEU A 12 3.31 15.06 -8.50
N LEU A 13 3.72 16.31 -8.36
CA LEU A 13 3.97 16.97 -7.09
C LEU A 13 2.72 17.76 -6.68
N LEU A 14 2.15 17.41 -5.54
CA LEU A 14 0.92 18.01 -5.02
C LEU A 14 1.29 18.91 -3.84
N GLU A 15 1.52 20.19 -4.12
CA GLU A 15 1.86 21.21 -3.09
C GLU A 15 0.73 21.47 -2.11
N ARG A 16 -0.52 21.21 -2.53
CA ARG A 16 -1.68 21.36 -1.67
C ARG A 16 -2.71 20.29 -1.95
N LEU A 17 -2.86 19.39 -0.99
CA LEU A 17 -3.89 18.37 -0.92
C LEU A 17 -4.82 18.70 0.24
N ARG A 18 -6.12 18.45 0.05
CA ARG A 18 -7.12 18.57 1.12
C ARG A 18 -7.70 17.19 1.38
N GLU A 19 -7.57 16.72 2.61
CA GLU A 19 -8.21 15.51 3.09
C GLU A 19 -9.35 15.86 4.05
N VAL A 20 -10.47 15.16 3.90
CA VAL A 20 -11.63 15.29 4.78
C VAL A 20 -11.99 13.91 5.30
N ASN A 21 -11.86 13.72 6.62
CA ASN A 21 -12.20 12.47 7.29
C ASN A 21 -13.48 12.63 8.09
N ALA A 22 -14.49 11.81 7.80
CA ALA A 22 -15.77 11.83 8.49
C ALA A 22 -15.95 10.58 9.38
N LEU A 23 -16.39 10.78 10.63
CA LEU A 23 -16.72 9.67 11.51
C LEU A 23 -18.12 9.13 11.18
N LEU A 24 -18.15 7.95 10.56
CA LEU A 24 -19.40 7.31 10.11
C LEU A 24 -19.98 6.30 11.12
N GLY A 25 -19.24 5.94 12.16
CA GLY A 25 -19.62 4.92 13.13
C GLY A 25 -18.43 4.16 13.71
N PHE A 26 -18.71 3.20 14.57
CA PHE A 26 -17.70 2.33 15.17
C PHE A 26 -17.94 0.88 14.73
N THR A 27 -16.86 0.13 14.53
CA THR A 27 -16.93 -1.33 14.43
C THR A 27 -16.16 -1.94 15.59
N ARG A 28 -16.42 -3.21 15.90
CA ARG A 28 -15.68 -3.97 16.92
C ARG A 28 -15.17 -5.24 16.26
N ILE A 29 -13.89 -5.55 16.47
CA ILE A 29 -13.19 -6.76 15.99
C ILE A 29 -12.98 -6.80 14.46
N GLU A 30 -13.97 -6.42 13.65
CA GLU A 30 -13.90 -6.42 12.19
C GLU A 30 -13.82 -5.00 11.63
N SER A 31 -12.91 -4.76 10.69
CA SER A 31 -12.72 -3.45 10.07
C SER A 31 -13.63 -3.30 8.85
N THR A 32 -13.94 -2.08 8.45
CA THR A 32 -14.73 -1.85 7.23
C THR A 32 -13.96 -2.19 5.95
N SER A 33 -12.62 -2.26 6.04
CA SER A 33 -11.71 -2.70 4.97
C SER A 33 -11.68 -4.24 4.77
N ASP A 34 -12.47 -5.00 5.55
CA ASP A 34 -12.66 -6.45 5.43
C ASP A 34 -13.49 -6.89 4.19
N GLY A 35 -13.55 -6.07 3.13
CA GLY A 35 -14.19 -6.48 1.86
C GLY A 35 -15.71 -6.67 1.94
N GLY A 36 -16.39 -6.00 2.86
CA GLY A 36 -17.85 -6.03 2.96
C GLY A 36 -18.49 -4.82 2.31
N GLY A 37 -18.79 -4.89 1.00
CA GLY A 37 -19.76 -3.97 0.37
C GLY A 37 -21.13 -3.98 1.06
N GLN A 38 -21.41 -5.03 1.85
CA GLN A 38 -22.42 -5.00 2.89
C GLN A 38 -21.91 -4.26 4.10
N ARG A 39 -22.50 -3.08 4.36
CA ARG A 39 -22.50 -2.36 5.63
C ARG A 39 -22.06 -3.27 6.78
N THR A 40 -20.76 -3.24 7.08
CA THR A 40 -20.22 -3.72 8.35
C THR A 40 -21.17 -3.16 9.40
N ARG A 41 -21.65 -3.98 10.36
CA ARG A 41 -22.58 -3.51 11.40
C ARG A 41 -21.89 -2.41 12.20
N ARG A 42 -22.01 -1.17 11.74
CA ARG A 42 -21.47 0.02 12.38
C ARG A 42 -22.42 0.36 13.53
N ALA A 43 -21.87 0.47 14.72
CA ALA A 43 -22.59 1.08 15.82
C ALA A 43 -22.94 2.53 15.41
N PRO A 44 -24.20 2.96 15.60
CA PRO A 44 -24.62 4.30 15.23
C PRO A 44 -23.89 5.34 16.09
N ILE A 45 -23.58 6.50 15.49
CA ILE A 45 -22.93 7.62 16.19
C ILE A 45 -23.89 8.43 17.08
N GLY A 46 -25.19 8.12 17.03
CA GLY A 46 -26.22 8.81 17.78
C GLY A 46 -27.47 7.94 17.94
N ARG A 47 -28.44 8.44 18.70
CA ARG A 47 -29.70 7.73 18.95
C ARG A 47 -30.58 7.61 17.70
N THR A 48 -30.43 8.54 16.76
CA THR A 48 -31.16 8.59 15.48
C THR A 48 -30.16 8.66 14.33
N SER A 49 -30.59 8.29 13.12
CA SER A 49 -29.79 8.49 11.90
C SER A 49 -29.54 9.98 11.68
N PRO A 50 -28.30 10.47 11.80
CA PRO A 50 -28.03 11.90 11.69
C PRO A 50 -27.95 12.31 10.22
N THR A 51 -28.33 13.56 9.92
CA THR A 51 -28.16 14.18 8.59
C THR A 51 -26.78 14.82 8.41
N TRP A 52 -25.97 14.84 9.46
CA TRP A 52 -24.61 15.37 9.49
C TRP A 52 -23.70 14.42 10.28
N VAL A 53 -22.40 14.47 10.01
CA VAL A 53 -21.38 13.68 10.73
C VAL A 53 -20.21 14.59 11.11
N PRO A 54 -19.58 14.39 12.28
CA PRO A 54 -18.38 15.13 12.61
C PRO A 54 -17.27 14.74 11.64
N ALA A 55 -16.56 15.75 11.13
CA ALA A 55 -15.46 15.56 10.19
C ALA A 55 -14.27 16.44 10.57
N THR A 56 -13.08 15.96 10.26
CA THR A 56 -11.84 16.75 10.32
C THR A 56 -11.39 17.06 8.90
N GLN A 57 -10.85 18.25 8.72
CA GLN A 57 -10.23 18.68 7.47
C GLN A 57 -8.77 19.00 7.76
N VAL A 58 -7.88 18.42 6.96
CA VAL A 58 -6.45 18.71 7.01
C VAL A 58 -5.97 19.11 5.62
N HIS A 59 -4.96 19.97 5.58
CA HIS A 59 -4.23 20.28 4.36
C HIS A 59 -2.86 19.65 4.46
N GLY A 60 -2.36 19.17 3.33
CA GLY A 60 -1.08 18.50 3.29
C GLY A 60 -0.46 18.59 1.91
N GLU A 61 0.63 17.87 1.78
CA GLU A 61 1.40 17.72 0.56
C GLU A 61 1.29 16.27 0.07
N GLY A 62 1.62 16.02 -1.20
CA GLY A 62 1.67 14.66 -1.71
C GLY A 62 2.52 14.48 -2.95
N ILE A 63 2.86 13.22 -3.19
CA ILE A 63 3.55 12.74 -4.39
C ILE A 63 2.65 11.67 -5.00
N PHE A 64 2.19 11.89 -6.22
CA PHE A 64 1.53 10.85 -7.01
C PHE A 64 2.54 10.25 -7.98
N VAL A 65 2.69 8.93 -7.95
CA VAL A 65 3.60 8.17 -8.83
C VAL A 65 2.75 7.28 -9.71
N GLU A 66 2.86 7.49 -11.03
CA GLU A 66 2.23 6.67 -12.06
C GLU A 66 3.26 5.74 -12.69
N PHE A 67 3.01 4.45 -12.59
CA PHE A 67 3.85 3.39 -13.13
C PHE A 67 3.56 3.16 -14.62
N SER A 68 4.50 2.52 -15.29
CA SER A 68 4.33 2.06 -16.67
C SER A 68 3.33 0.91 -16.70
N GLU A 69 2.16 1.16 -17.27
CA GLU A 69 1.13 0.13 -17.47
C GLU A 69 1.70 -1.06 -18.25
N LYS A 70 2.50 -0.78 -19.28
CA LYS A 70 3.18 -1.81 -20.05
C LYS A 70 4.09 -2.67 -19.17
N ALA A 71 4.92 -2.04 -18.32
CA ALA A 71 5.83 -2.77 -17.44
C ALA A 71 5.06 -3.63 -16.43
N LEU A 72 3.95 -3.12 -15.88
CA LEU A 72 3.09 -3.87 -14.95
C LEU A 72 2.46 -5.08 -15.63
N VAL A 73 1.85 -4.90 -16.81
CA VAL A 73 1.23 -6.00 -17.57
C VAL A 73 2.28 -7.04 -17.97
N ASP A 74 3.45 -6.61 -18.45
CA ASP A 74 4.52 -7.53 -18.82
C ASP A 74 5.00 -8.34 -17.59
N TRP A 75 5.11 -7.70 -16.42
CA TRP A 75 5.46 -8.36 -15.15
C TRP A 75 4.39 -9.30 -14.61
N GLU A 76 3.11 -8.93 -14.70
CA GLU A 76 1.97 -9.75 -14.26
C GLU A 76 1.93 -11.12 -14.94
N ASN A 77 2.45 -11.20 -16.16
CA ASN A 77 2.54 -12.44 -16.95
C ASN A 77 3.78 -13.28 -16.63
N VAL A 78 4.68 -12.84 -15.76
CA VAL A 78 5.85 -13.62 -15.33
C VAL A 78 5.37 -14.83 -14.49
N PRO A 79 5.83 -16.06 -14.79
CA PRO A 79 5.37 -17.26 -14.08
C PRO A 79 5.50 -17.19 -12.55
N ALA A 80 6.56 -16.57 -12.04
CA ALA A 80 6.75 -16.39 -10.62
C ALA A 80 5.76 -15.38 -9.99
N ALA A 81 5.40 -14.30 -10.69
CA ALA A 81 4.39 -13.35 -10.23
C ALA A 81 3.00 -13.99 -10.19
N LEU A 82 2.62 -14.74 -11.24
CA LEU A 82 1.39 -15.54 -11.27
C LEU A 82 1.33 -16.57 -10.13
N SER A 83 2.47 -17.19 -9.81
CA SER A 83 2.58 -18.12 -8.69
C SER A 83 2.31 -17.42 -7.34
N GLN A 84 2.93 -16.25 -7.12
CA GLN A 84 2.68 -15.45 -5.90
C GLN A 84 1.24 -14.95 -5.82
N GLU A 85 0.65 -14.51 -6.93
CA GLU A 85 -0.77 -14.16 -6.98
C GLU A 85 -1.64 -15.33 -6.53
N ALA A 86 -1.37 -16.53 -7.03
CA ALA A 86 -2.12 -17.71 -6.67
C ALA A 86 -2.01 -18.03 -5.16
N GLU A 87 -0.84 -17.82 -4.55
CA GLU A 87 -0.64 -17.98 -3.10
C GLU A 87 -1.42 -16.94 -2.29
N LEU A 88 -1.29 -15.65 -2.62
CA LEU A 88 -2.04 -14.57 -1.97
C LEU A 88 -3.55 -14.77 -2.12
N ARG A 89 -4.00 -15.16 -3.31
CA ARG A 89 -5.41 -15.46 -3.58
C ARG A 89 -5.89 -16.64 -2.75
N ARG A 90 -5.09 -17.69 -2.57
CA ARG A 90 -5.42 -18.82 -1.68
C ARG A 90 -5.57 -18.37 -0.22
N GLY A 91 -4.63 -17.59 0.30
CA GLY A 91 -4.70 -17.03 1.65
C GLY A 91 -5.96 -16.19 1.85
N HIS A 92 -6.26 -15.34 0.87
CA HIS A 92 -7.48 -14.53 0.83
C HIS A 92 -8.76 -15.36 0.86
N ARG A 93 -8.90 -16.38 0.00
CA ARG A 93 -10.06 -17.28 0.03
C ARG A 93 -10.25 -17.92 1.40
N GLY A 94 -9.16 -18.38 2.03
CA GLY A 94 -9.19 -18.93 3.38
C GLY A 94 -9.64 -17.92 4.42
N TRP A 95 -9.14 -16.68 4.36
CA TRP A 95 -9.50 -15.59 5.26
C TRP A 95 -10.98 -15.19 5.16
N ARG A 96 -11.55 -15.16 3.94
CA ARG A 96 -12.99 -14.92 3.71
C ARG A 96 -13.85 -16.09 4.17
N ALA A 97 -13.46 -17.32 3.85
CA ALA A 97 -14.18 -18.53 4.23
C ALA A 97 -14.31 -18.66 5.76
N ARG A 98 -13.24 -18.38 6.52
CA ARG A 98 -13.28 -18.39 8.00
C ARG A 98 -14.23 -17.35 8.60
N ARG A 99 -14.58 -16.30 7.85
CA ARG A 99 -15.52 -15.24 8.23
C ARG A 99 -16.93 -15.43 7.64
N GLY A 100 -17.18 -16.54 6.94
CA GLY A 100 -18.47 -16.78 6.28
C GLY A 100 -18.76 -15.83 5.11
N LEU A 101 -17.72 -15.19 4.55
CA LEU A 101 -17.82 -14.33 3.37
C LEU A 101 -17.62 -15.17 2.10
N ASP A 102 -18.16 -14.72 0.95
CA ASP A 102 -17.93 -15.39 -0.33
C ASP A 102 -16.42 -15.44 -0.65
N PRO A 103 -15.79 -16.61 -0.69
CA PRO A 103 -14.34 -16.72 -0.86
C PRO A 103 -13.80 -16.13 -2.16
N ASN A 104 -14.62 -16.02 -3.21
CA ASN A 104 -14.15 -15.63 -4.54
C ASN A 104 -14.31 -14.13 -4.85
N SER A 105 -14.87 -13.36 -3.91
CA SER A 105 -15.14 -11.93 -4.07
C SER A 105 -14.03 -11.06 -3.50
N ASP A 106 -13.88 -9.84 -4.05
CA ASP A 106 -13.05 -8.74 -3.55
C ASP A 106 -11.54 -9.04 -3.36
N PHE A 107 -10.96 -9.91 -4.18
CA PHE A 107 -9.49 -10.02 -4.21
C PHE A 107 -8.92 -8.82 -4.97
N PRO A 108 -8.05 -7.99 -4.37
CA PRO A 108 -7.58 -6.77 -5.01
C PRO A 108 -6.57 -6.99 -6.16
N GLY A 109 -6.07 -8.22 -6.34
CA GLY A 109 -5.14 -8.57 -7.41
C GLY A 109 -3.67 -8.35 -7.06
N ILE A 110 -2.78 -8.95 -7.86
CA ILE A 110 -1.34 -8.90 -7.63
C ILE A 110 -0.74 -7.50 -7.86
N ARG A 111 -1.32 -6.74 -8.79
CA ARG A 111 -0.98 -5.33 -9.03
C ARG A 111 -1.13 -4.48 -7.78
N PHE A 112 -2.27 -4.63 -7.10
CA PHE A 112 -2.51 -3.93 -5.85
C PHE A 112 -1.45 -4.30 -4.82
N ALA A 113 -1.16 -5.60 -4.64
CA ALA A 113 -0.16 -6.05 -3.67
C ALA A 113 1.24 -5.47 -3.96
N LEU A 114 1.65 -5.40 -5.24
CA LEU A 114 2.89 -4.78 -5.65
C LEU A 114 2.91 -3.28 -5.32
N LEU A 115 1.95 -2.52 -5.83
CA LEU A 115 1.90 -1.07 -5.68
C LEU A 115 1.77 -0.65 -4.21
N HIS A 116 0.97 -1.39 -3.45
CA HIS A 116 0.82 -1.21 -2.02
C HIS A 116 2.13 -1.48 -1.27
N THR A 117 2.85 -2.54 -1.62
CA THR A 117 4.16 -2.82 -1.03
C THR A 117 5.17 -1.72 -1.35
N ILE A 118 5.21 -1.21 -2.59
CA ILE A 118 6.08 -0.10 -2.97
C ILE A 118 5.74 1.16 -2.18
N ALA A 119 4.45 1.49 -2.01
CA ALA A 119 4.02 2.62 -1.20
C ALA A 119 4.53 2.53 0.24
N HIS A 120 4.43 1.35 0.86
CA HIS A 120 4.93 1.13 2.20
C HIS A 120 6.45 1.30 2.32
N LEU A 121 7.20 0.72 1.39
CA LEU A 121 8.66 0.85 1.39
C LEU A 121 9.08 2.31 1.20
N LEU A 122 8.38 3.05 0.33
CA LEU A 122 8.60 4.48 0.13
C LEU A 122 8.22 5.31 1.35
N ILE A 123 7.08 5.07 2.00
CA ILE A 123 6.68 5.79 3.23
C ILE A 123 7.77 5.67 4.29
N ARG A 124 8.34 4.48 4.45
CA ARG A 124 9.41 4.22 5.43
C ARG A 124 10.66 5.04 5.16
N GLU A 125 11.09 5.18 3.90
CA GLU A 125 12.24 6.04 3.55
C GLU A 125 11.88 7.53 3.59
N LEU A 126 10.69 7.91 3.11
CA LEU A 126 10.23 9.30 3.14
C LEU A 126 10.18 9.82 4.57
N ALA A 127 9.65 9.04 5.52
CA ALA A 127 9.56 9.42 6.93
C ALA A 127 10.93 9.67 7.59
N LEU A 128 12.01 9.09 7.06
CA LEU A 128 13.36 9.34 7.57
C LEU A 128 13.95 10.67 7.07
N ASP A 129 13.50 11.15 5.91
CA ASP A 129 14.06 12.32 5.23
C ASP A 129 13.17 13.58 5.36
N CYS A 130 11.84 13.43 5.40
CA CYS A 130 10.90 14.56 5.28
C CYS A 130 10.59 15.29 6.60
N GLY A 131 11.04 14.74 7.74
CA GLY A 131 10.79 15.30 9.07
C GLY A 131 9.38 15.06 9.62
N TYR A 132 8.45 14.52 8.84
CA TYR A 132 7.14 14.09 9.32
C TYR A 132 7.25 12.77 10.09
N ASN A 133 6.40 12.60 11.10
CA ASN A 133 6.17 11.30 11.70
C ASN A 133 5.63 10.32 10.64
N ALA A 134 6.17 9.10 10.59
CA ALA A 134 5.69 8.05 9.69
C ALA A 134 4.16 7.83 9.76
N ALA A 135 3.56 7.97 10.96
CA ALA A 135 2.11 7.84 11.16
C ALA A 135 1.27 8.94 10.51
N SER A 136 1.91 10.05 10.14
CA SER A 136 1.32 11.22 9.46
C SER A 136 1.41 11.12 7.94
N ILE A 137 2.16 10.16 7.40
CA ILE A 137 2.26 9.89 5.97
C ILE A 137 1.34 8.73 5.64
N ARG A 138 0.44 8.93 4.67
CA ARG A 138 -0.55 7.95 4.24
C ARG A 138 -0.36 7.60 2.77
N GLU A 139 -0.90 6.46 2.39
CA GLU A 139 -0.98 6.03 1.01
C GLU A 139 -2.41 5.86 0.53
N ARG A 140 -2.58 6.04 -0.79
CA ARG A 140 -3.73 5.57 -1.54
C ARG A 140 -3.26 4.86 -2.79
N VAL A 141 -3.73 3.65 -2.99
CA VAL A 141 -3.30 2.79 -4.10
C VAL A 141 -4.38 2.76 -5.19
N TYR A 142 -3.97 3.01 -6.42
CA TYR A 142 -4.79 2.97 -7.63
C TYR A 142 -4.33 1.79 -8.48
N ALA A 143 -5.00 0.65 -8.32
CA ALA A 143 -4.63 -0.61 -8.98
C ALA A 143 -5.85 -1.34 -9.59
N ASP A 144 -7.00 -0.67 -9.70
CA ASP A 144 -8.20 -1.25 -10.30
C ASP A 144 -8.00 -1.53 -11.80
N THR A 145 -8.10 -2.81 -12.15
CA THR A 145 -8.04 -3.33 -13.53
C THR A 145 -9.40 -3.83 -14.04
N SER A 146 -10.46 -3.65 -13.26
CA SER A 146 -11.82 -4.05 -13.63
C SER A 146 -12.50 -3.05 -14.56
N ASP A 147 -13.53 -3.50 -15.28
CA ASP A 147 -14.41 -2.65 -16.11
C ASP A 147 -13.67 -1.75 -17.12
N GLY A 148 -12.57 -2.27 -17.71
CA GLY A 148 -11.76 -1.53 -18.70
C GLY A 148 -10.88 -0.43 -18.11
N LYS A 149 -10.77 -0.33 -16.78
CA LYS A 149 -9.77 0.52 -16.12
C LYS A 149 -8.41 -0.18 -16.16
N SER A 150 -7.35 0.62 -16.21
CA SER A 150 -5.95 0.19 -16.03
C SER A 150 -5.28 1.18 -15.10
N GLN A 151 -5.61 1.09 -13.81
CA GLN A 151 -4.94 1.94 -12.84
C GLN A 151 -3.55 1.38 -12.51
N ALA A 152 -2.59 2.29 -12.39
CA ALA A 152 -1.18 1.98 -12.19
C ALA A 152 -0.51 3.07 -11.35
N GLY A 153 -1.10 3.43 -10.21
CA GLY A 153 -0.63 4.60 -9.46
C GLY A 153 -0.65 4.42 -7.96
N ILE A 154 0.20 5.18 -7.28
CA ILE A 154 0.15 5.37 -5.82
C ILE A 154 0.19 6.87 -5.52
N LEU A 155 -0.58 7.28 -4.52
CA LEU A 155 -0.50 8.60 -3.92
C LEU A 155 0.06 8.44 -2.52
N ILE A 156 1.17 9.10 -2.23
CA ILE A 156 1.71 9.21 -0.86
C ILE A 156 1.53 10.65 -0.42
N TYR A 157 0.92 10.88 0.73
CA TYR A 157 0.53 12.21 1.16
C TYR A 157 0.58 12.37 2.67
N THR A 158 0.69 13.62 3.13
CA THR A 158 0.63 13.94 4.56
C THR A 158 -0.81 14.19 5.00
N ALA A 159 -1.17 13.64 6.16
CA ALA A 159 -2.47 13.76 6.81
C ALA A 159 -2.38 14.39 8.21
N ALA A 160 -1.35 15.20 8.46
CA ALA A 160 -1.19 15.95 9.70
C ALA A 160 -1.76 17.37 9.57
N ALA A 161 -2.21 17.94 10.69
CA ALA A 161 -2.56 19.36 10.75
C ALA A 161 -1.29 20.22 10.56
N ASP A 162 -1.47 21.44 10.08
CA ASP A 162 -0.45 22.42 9.66
C ASP A 162 0.68 22.72 10.69
N SER A 163 0.68 22.12 11.88
CA SER A 163 1.66 22.29 12.94
C SER A 163 2.97 21.51 12.76
N ASP A 164 3.01 20.48 11.90
CA ASP A 164 4.22 19.66 11.67
C ASP A 164 5.13 20.19 10.52
N GLY A 165 4.91 21.42 10.08
CA GLY A 165 5.84 22.16 9.21
C GLY A 165 5.49 22.10 7.73
N THR A 166 5.40 23.27 7.08
CA THR A 166 5.19 23.38 5.62
C THR A 166 6.27 24.30 5.03
N LEU A 167 7.37 23.67 4.64
CA LEU A 167 8.37 24.22 3.72
C LEU A 167 8.59 23.27 2.53
N GLY A 168 7.58 22.49 2.11
CA GLY A 168 7.70 21.62 0.93
C GLY A 168 8.51 20.35 1.15
N GLY A 169 8.60 19.86 2.40
CA GLY A 169 9.50 18.76 2.76
C GLY A 169 9.16 17.45 2.03
N LEU A 170 7.88 17.10 1.92
CA LEU A 170 7.50 15.89 1.19
C LEU A 170 7.57 16.11 -0.32
N VAL A 171 7.08 17.26 -0.81
CA VAL A 171 7.06 17.57 -2.24
C VAL A 171 8.47 17.61 -2.84
N ASP A 172 9.45 18.18 -2.13
CA ASP A 172 10.83 18.25 -2.62
C ASP A 172 11.45 16.86 -2.81
N LEU A 173 11.09 15.90 -1.95
CA LEU A 173 11.52 14.51 -2.09
C LEU A 173 10.94 13.80 -3.31
N GLY A 174 9.83 14.31 -3.87
CA GLY A 174 9.26 13.81 -5.12
C GLY A 174 10.03 14.23 -6.38
N LYS A 175 10.98 15.16 -6.29
CA LYS A 175 11.81 15.58 -7.44
C LYS A 175 12.64 14.41 -7.98
N PRO A 176 12.95 14.36 -9.29
CA PRO A 176 13.50 13.17 -9.95
C PRO A 176 14.75 12.57 -9.28
N ALA A 177 15.71 13.40 -8.86
CA ALA A 177 16.94 12.95 -8.21
C ALA A 177 16.69 12.41 -6.78
N ASN A 178 15.87 13.12 -5.99
CA ASN A 178 15.53 12.73 -4.63
C ASN A 178 14.72 11.43 -4.62
N LEU A 179 13.65 11.36 -5.41
CA LEU A 179 12.80 10.17 -5.48
C LEU A 179 13.55 8.96 -6.04
N GLY A 180 14.43 9.15 -7.02
CA GLY A 180 15.30 8.07 -7.53
C GLY A 180 16.30 7.57 -6.50
N ARG A 181 16.81 8.43 -5.61
CA ARG A 181 17.64 8.01 -4.47
C ARG A 181 16.81 7.22 -3.45
N LEU A 182 15.65 7.75 -3.05
CA LEU A 182 14.77 7.12 -2.08
C LEU A 182 14.27 5.75 -2.53
N LEU A 183 13.91 5.60 -3.81
CA LEU A 183 13.53 4.31 -4.38
C LEU A 183 14.66 3.28 -4.24
N ARG A 184 15.90 3.63 -4.61
CA ARG A 184 17.05 2.72 -4.43
C ARG A 184 17.26 2.33 -2.98
N GLN A 185 17.20 3.29 -2.05
CA GLN A 185 17.31 3.03 -0.62
C GLN A 185 16.20 2.09 -0.13
N ALA A 186 14.96 2.31 -0.55
CA ALA A 186 13.82 1.49 -0.21
C ALA A 186 13.99 0.04 -0.74
N LEU A 187 14.42 -0.10 -1.99
CA LEU A 187 14.70 -1.40 -2.60
C LEU A 187 15.83 -2.12 -1.86
N ASP A 188 16.96 -1.46 -1.63
CA ASP A 188 18.12 -2.05 -0.96
C ASP A 188 17.80 -2.48 0.47
N ARG A 189 17.09 -1.65 1.24
CA ARG A 189 16.66 -2.01 2.59
C ARG A 189 15.68 -3.19 2.57
N SER A 190 14.82 -3.28 1.55
CA SER A 190 13.82 -4.35 1.46
C SER A 190 14.43 -5.72 1.12
N ARG A 191 15.66 -5.78 0.58
CA ARG A 191 16.36 -7.05 0.23
C ARG A 191 16.67 -7.91 1.46
N VAL A 192 16.83 -7.31 2.64
CA VAL A 192 17.21 -8.02 3.88
C VAL A 192 16.22 -7.71 4.99
N CYS A 193 15.62 -8.73 5.60
CA CYS A 193 14.78 -8.55 6.79
C CYS A 193 15.46 -9.19 8.01
N ALA A 194 15.44 -8.48 9.13
CA ALA A 194 15.95 -9.01 10.40
C ALA A 194 15.14 -10.22 10.91
N SER A 195 13.94 -10.44 10.39
CA SER A 195 13.08 -11.59 10.71
C SER A 195 13.20 -12.73 9.69
N ASP A 196 14.14 -12.67 8.76
CA ASP A 196 14.42 -13.79 7.86
C ASP A 196 15.08 -14.96 8.63
N PRO A 197 14.77 -16.22 8.26
CA PRO A 197 13.98 -16.65 7.10
C PRO A 197 12.46 -16.66 7.34
N LEU A 198 11.99 -16.54 8.59
CA LEU A 198 10.56 -16.64 8.94
C LEU A 198 9.69 -15.63 8.17
N CYS A 199 10.20 -14.43 7.94
CA CYS A 199 9.51 -13.43 7.11
C CYS A 199 9.43 -13.85 5.65
N ALA A 200 10.55 -14.22 5.02
CA ALA A 200 10.57 -14.64 3.61
C ALA A 200 9.75 -15.91 3.34
N GLU A 201 9.73 -16.85 4.28
CA GLU A 201 9.03 -18.15 4.15
C GLU A 201 7.55 -18.08 4.59
N HIS A 202 7.09 -16.92 5.03
CA HIS A 202 5.75 -16.75 5.54
C HIS A 202 4.68 -17.12 4.50
N ASN A 203 3.72 -17.95 4.90
CA ASN A 203 2.72 -18.52 4.02
C ASN A 203 1.31 -18.09 4.45
N PRO A 204 0.64 -17.19 3.71
CA PRO A 204 -0.68 -16.66 4.08
C PRO A 204 -1.79 -17.72 4.11
N ARG A 205 -1.54 -18.95 3.64
CA ARG A 205 -2.52 -20.04 3.69
C ARG A 205 -2.69 -20.65 5.08
N THR A 206 -1.65 -20.67 5.89
CA THR A 206 -1.64 -21.45 7.14
C THR A 206 -2.45 -20.74 8.23
N ASP A 207 -2.20 -19.46 8.40
CA ASP A 207 -2.83 -18.62 9.44
C ASP A 207 -3.99 -17.76 8.90
N SER A 208 -4.21 -17.75 7.58
CA SER A 208 -5.12 -16.81 6.92
C SER A 208 -4.78 -15.35 7.22
N SER A 209 -3.51 -15.04 7.39
CA SER A 209 -3.02 -13.69 7.20
C SER A 209 -3.19 -13.28 5.73
N LEU A 210 -3.19 -11.97 5.47
CA LEU A 210 -3.33 -11.43 4.12
C LEU A 210 -2.01 -10.86 3.59
N HIS A 211 -0.87 -11.22 4.17
CA HIS A 211 0.46 -10.78 3.72
C HIS A 211 1.36 -11.99 3.50
N ALA A 212 2.33 -11.88 2.60
CA ALA A 212 3.34 -12.91 2.36
C ALA A 212 4.67 -12.48 2.99
N ALA A 213 5.73 -12.22 2.21
CA ALA A 213 7.02 -11.80 2.74
C ALA A 213 7.01 -10.35 3.25
N SER A 214 6.37 -10.11 4.40
CA SER A 214 6.11 -8.78 4.94
C SER A 214 5.98 -8.84 6.46
N CYS A 215 6.59 -7.89 7.18
CA CYS A 215 6.48 -7.76 8.64
C CYS A 215 6.84 -6.34 9.12
N HIS A 216 6.79 -6.10 10.44
CA HIS A 216 7.19 -4.82 11.05
C HIS A 216 8.63 -4.39 10.76
N ALA A 217 9.55 -5.34 10.57
CA ALA A 217 10.94 -5.04 10.32
C ALA A 217 11.18 -4.51 8.89
N CYS A 218 10.44 -4.97 7.89
CA CYS A 218 10.73 -4.65 6.48
C CYS A 218 9.70 -3.73 5.81
N SER A 219 8.40 -3.90 6.06
CA SER A 219 7.36 -3.34 5.18
C SER A 219 6.10 -2.86 5.87
N PHE A 220 5.77 -3.28 7.10
CA PHE A 220 4.61 -2.69 7.77
C PHE A 220 4.86 -1.21 8.12
N VAL A 221 3.79 -0.43 8.00
CA VAL A 221 3.71 0.99 8.40
C VAL A 221 2.65 1.14 9.49
N SER A 222 2.47 2.37 9.99
CA SER A 222 1.42 2.67 10.97
C SER A 222 0.04 2.28 10.42
N GLU A 223 -0.85 1.79 11.29
CA GLU A 223 -2.24 1.52 10.91
C GLU A 223 -2.96 2.79 10.41
N THR A 224 -2.56 3.96 10.92
CA THR A 224 -3.08 5.28 10.48
C THR A 224 -2.56 5.71 9.12
N SER A 225 -1.50 5.08 8.61
CA SER A 225 -0.95 5.32 7.27
C SER A 225 -1.70 4.50 6.23
N CYS A 226 -1.99 3.25 6.57
CA CYS A 226 -2.47 2.25 5.62
C CYS A 226 -3.99 2.06 5.59
N GLU A 227 -4.62 2.45 4.48
CA GLU A 227 -6.06 2.25 4.24
C GLU A 227 -6.48 0.77 4.25
N CYS A 228 -5.52 -0.14 3.99
CA CYS A 228 -5.76 -1.59 3.95
C CYS A 228 -5.27 -2.35 5.20
N GLY A 229 -4.78 -1.65 6.23
CA GLY A 229 -4.35 -2.26 7.50
C GLY A 229 -3.21 -3.28 7.34
N ASN A 230 -2.16 -2.94 6.59
CA ASN A 230 -0.98 -3.78 6.31
C ASN A 230 -1.31 -5.15 5.67
N ARG A 231 -2.40 -5.25 4.91
CA ARG A 231 -2.78 -6.45 4.15
C ARG A 231 -2.34 -6.36 2.71
N TYR A 232 -2.24 -7.51 2.05
CA TYR A 232 -1.80 -7.66 0.66
C TYR A 232 -0.45 -6.98 0.46
N LEU A 233 0.52 -7.39 1.28
CA LEU A 233 1.90 -6.93 1.21
C LEU A 233 2.82 -8.12 0.98
N ASP A 234 3.79 -7.93 0.09
CA ASP A 234 4.80 -8.94 -0.22
C ASP A 234 6.02 -8.29 -0.88
N ARG A 235 7.12 -8.19 -0.13
CA ARG A 235 8.35 -7.58 -0.68
C ARG A 235 9.00 -8.44 -1.77
N ALA A 236 8.64 -9.72 -1.90
CA ALA A 236 9.10 -10.56 -3.01
C ALA A 236 8.59 -10.09 -4.38
N LEU A 237 7.50 -9.31 -4.41
CA LEU A 237 6.99 -8.67 -5.62
C LEU A 237 7.85 -7.46 -6.02
N VAL A 238 8.59 -6.88 -5.08
CA VAL A 238 9.38 -5.68 -5.30
C VAL A 238 10.85 -6.03 -5.57
N VAL A 239 11.44 -6.88 -4.73
CA VAL A 239 12.83 -7.34 -4.82
C VAL A 239 12.94 -8.85 -4.60
N PRO A 240 13.98 -9.52 -5.11
CA PRO A 240 14.25 -10.92 -4.78
C PRO A 240 14.43 -11.11 -3.27
N THR A 241 13.81 -12.15 -2.71
CA THR A 241 13.94 -12.58 -1.31
C THR A 241 14.56 -13.98 -1.23
N LEU A 242 14.85 -14.45 0.00
CA LEU A 242 15.39 -15.80 0.22
C LEU A 242 14.50 -16.91 -0.35
N GLN A 243 13.17 -16.76 -0.24
CA GLN A 243 12.21 -17.79 -0.66
C GLN A 243 11.76 -17.60 -2.12
N VAL A 244 11.62 -16.36 -2.57
CA VAL A 244 11.05 -16.01 -3.88
C VAL A 244 11.95 -15.00 -4.57
N THR A 245 12.63 -15.44 -5.63
CA THR A 245 13.60 -14.62 -6.37
C THR A 245 13.09 -14.13 -7.73
N GLY A 246 12.16 -14.85 -8.35
CA GLY A 246 11.71 -14.58 -9.73
C GLY A 246 10.51 -13.63 -9.86
N ALA A 247 9.88 -13.23 -8.76
CA ALA A 247 8.64 -12.43 -8.78
C ALA A 247 8.87 -10.92 -8.69
N ALA A 248 10.12 -10.46 -8.59
CA ALA A 248 10.44 -9.05 -8.41
C ALA A 248 10.11 -8.21 -9.66
N PHE A 249 9.42 -7.08 -9.45
CA PHE A 249 9.12 -6.10 -10.49
C PHE A 249 10.37 -5.31 -10.91
N PHE A 250 11.17 -4.88 -9.93
CA PHE A 250 12.42 -4.17 -10.19
C PHE A 250 13.54 -5.17 -10.43
N THR A 251 13.78 -5.48 -11.71
CA THR A 251 14.89 -6.36 -12.14
C THR A 251 16.08 -5.52 -12.60
N GLY A 252 17.30 -5.87 -12.16
CA GLY A 252 18.54 -5.24 -12.64
C GLY A 252 18.75 -3.77 -12.24
N THR A 253 18.07 -3.30 -11.19
CA THR A 253 18.23 -1.95 -10.60
C THR A 253 18.91 -2.01 -9.25
#